data_AF-A0AA88HQL9-F1
#
_entry.id   AF-A0AA88HQL9-F1
#
_cell.length_a   1.000
_cell.length_b   1.000
_cell.length_c   1.000
_cell.angle_alpha   90.00
_cell.angle_beta   90.00
_cell.angle_gamma   90.00
#
_symmetry.space_group_name_H-M   'P 1'
#
loop_
_entity.id
_entity.type
_entity.pdbx_description
1 polymer ?
#
loop_
_entity_poly.entity_id
_entity_poly.type
_entity_poly.pdbx_seq_one_letter_code
_entity_poly.pdbx_strand_id
1 'polypeptide(L)'
;MESWLSWGYLQGVGLRFTALDGWLLSCSYHELKKIVAFSKASKDFLVLLILDGHSTHTKNLEVKDYARDNGASLPFLPPHCSHKLQALDVSFMKPLSPHYGDELRKWLRCNPGKVLTVFQISTLFGPAFIQSASTNTAIQGFKEAGIWPTNPAIISDSDFLPADLQ
;
A
#
# COMPACT_ATOMS: atom_id res chain seq x y z
N MET A 1 16.97 -29.57 0.58
CA MET A 1 16.91 -28.13 0.27
C MET A 1 15.45 -27.70 0.44
N GLU A 2 14.80 -27.67 1.61
CA GLU A 2 15.17 -27.29 2.98
C GLU A 2 15.73 -25.87 3.17
N SER A 3 15.03 -25.18 4.08
CA SER A 3 15.23 -23.85 4.67
C SER A 3 14.77 -22.65 3.82
N TRP A 4 14.36 -21.61 4.54
CA TRP A 4 13.83 -20.29 4.14
C TRP A 4 12.31 -20.13 4.17
N LEU A 5 11.90 -19.15 4.99
CA LEU A 5 10.55 -18.77 5.45
C LEU A 5 10.04 -19.46 6.73
N SER A 6 10.89 -19.52 7.76
CA SER A 6 10.40 -19.45 9.14
C SER A 6 10.23 -17.98 9.52
N TRP A 7 8.98 -17.54 9.69
CA TRP A 7 8.61 -16.33 10.43
C TRP A 7 7.46 -16.70 11.38
N GLY A 8 7.53 -16.14 12.59
CA GLY A 8 6.96 -16.69 13.82
C GLY A 8 5.48 -17.07 13.79
N TYR A 9 5.22 -18.32 14.16
CA TYR A 9 3.94 -18.82 14.62
C TYR A 9 3.65 -18.26 16.02
N LEU A 10 2.79 -17.25 16.13
CA LEU A 10 2.05 -16.99 17.36
C LEU A 10 0.57 -17.02 17.03
N GLN A 11 -0.07 -18.11 17.46
CA GLN A 11 -1.51 -18.33 17.56
C GLN A 11 -2.36 -17.86 16.36
N GLY A 12 -2.33 -18.63 15.28
CA GLY A 12 -3.50 -18.77 14.38
C GLY A 12 -3.89 -17.57 13.53
N VAL A 13 -3.10 -16.49 13.46
CA VAL A 13 -3.39 -15.35 12.58
C VAL A 13 -2.15 -15.00 11.76
N GLY A 14 -2.08 -15.50 10.54
CA GLY A 14 -1.04 -15.06 9.62
C GLY A 14 -1.41 -13.72 9.00
N LEU A 15 -1.02 -12.63 9.67
CA LEU A 15 -1.23 -11.27 9.19
C LEU A 15 -0.34 -11.00 7.97
N ARG A 16 -0.94 -10.99 6.77
CA ARG A 16 -0.36 -10.32 5.61
C ARG A 16 -0.93 -8.91 5.55
N PHE A 17 -0.06 -7.92 5.56
CA PHE A 17 -0.43 -6.53 5.35
C PHE A 17 -0.25 -6.18 3.89
N THR A 18 -1.32 -5.78 3.23
CA THR A 18 -1.26 -5.15 1.91
C THR A 18 -1.66 -3.69 2.11
N ALA A 19 -0.78 -2.76 1.76
CA ALA A 19 -1.10 -1.34 1.71
C ALA A 19 -1.22 -0.96 0.23
N LEU A 20 -2.36 -0.40 -0.17
CA LEU A 20 -2.59 0.13 -1.52
C LEU A 20 -2.50 1.66 -1.48
N ASP A 21 -2.02 2.28 -2.55
CA ASP A 21 -2.07 3.73 -2.77
C ASP A 21 -3.51 4.16 -3.08
N GLY A 22 -3.88 5.30 -2.51
CA GLY A 22 -5.13 6.05 -2.75
C GLY A 22 -5.32 6.61 -4.18
N TRP A 23 -4.72 6.01 -5.20
CA TRP A 23 -4.92 6.39 -6.61
C TRP A 23 -5.06 5.21 -7.58
N LEU A 24 -4.76 3.97 -7.16
CA LEU A 24 -5.04 2.78 -7.98
C LEU A 24 -6.48 2.33 -7.77
N LEU A 25 -7.37 2.99 -8.51
CA LEU A 25 -8.77 2.62 -8.74
C LEU A 25 -9.62 2.58 -7.46
N SER A 26 -10.82 3.17 -7.54
CA SER A 26 -11.99 2.69 -6.79
C SER A 26 -11.84 1.18 -6.53
N CYS A 27 -11.64 0.74 -5.27
CA CYS A 27 -11.42 -0.67 -4.93
C CYS A 27 -12.58 -1.47 -5.52
N SER A 28 -12.38 -1.92 -6.73
CA SER A 28 -13.40 -2.60 -7.49
C SER A 28 -13.39 -4.00 -6.94
N TYR A 29 -14.57 -4.59 -6.76
CA TYR A 29 -14.76 -5.95 -6.28
C TYR A 29 -13.79 -6.97 -6.93
N HIS A 30 -13.44 -6.75 -8.20
CA HIS A 30 -12.47 -7.55 -8.95
C HIS A 30 -11.02 -7.47 -8.42
N GLU A 31 -10.53 -6.31 -8.01
CA GLU A 31 -9.18 -6.15 -7.46
C GLU A 31 -9.07 -6.80 -6.08
N LEU A 32 -10.12 -6.67 -5.25
CA LEU A 32 -10.17 -7.37 -3.96
C LEU A 32 -10.06 -8.89 -4.14
N LYS A 33 -10.75 -9.47 -5.14
CA LYS A 33 -10.63 -10.90 -5.47
C LYS A 33 -9.19 -11.32 -5.77
N LYS A 34 -8.48 -10.52 -6.56
CA LYS A 34 -7.06 -10.79 -6.88
C LYS A 34 -6.20 -10.75 -5.63
N ILE A 35 -6.41 -9.76 -4.75
CA ILE A 35 -5.66 -9.62 -3.49
C ILE A 35 -5.93 -10.79 -2.55
N VAL A 36 -7.19 -11.17 -2.39
CA VAL A 36 -7.59 -12.34 -1.58
C VAL A 36 -6.92 -13.60 -2.12
N ALA A 37 -6.97 -13.83 -3.43
CA ALA A 37 -6.32 -14.98 -4.08
C ALA A 37 -4.80 -14.96 -3.91
N PHE A 38 -4.15 -13.81 -4.10
CA PHE A 38 -2.70 -13.65 -3.98
C PHE A 38 -2.20 -13.81 -2.54
N SER A 39 -2.91 -13.23 -1.59
CA SER A 39 -2.59 -13.30 -0.16
C SER A 39 -2.95 -14.65 0.47
N LYS A 40 -3.79 -15.45 -0.20
CA LYS A 40 -4.38 -16.70 0.32
C LYS A 40 -5.18 -16.46 1.60
N ALA A 41 -5.89 -15.33 1.65
CA ALA A 41 -6.76 -15.01 2.78
C ALA A 41 -7.82 -16.11 2.98
N SER A 42 -8.03 -16.50 4.23
CA SER A 42 -9.07 -17.45 4.63
C SER A 42 -9.52 -17.17 6.06
N LYS A 43 -10.58 -17.83 6.52
CA LYS A 43 -11.04 -17.67 7.91
C LYS A 43 -10.01 -18.16 8.94
N ASP A 44 -9.14 -19.09 8.54
CA ASP A 44 -8.02 -19.57 9.36
C ASP A 44 -6.75 -18.72 9.19
N PHE A 45 -6.71 -17.84 8.18
CA PHE A 45 -5.58 -17.01 7.83
C PHE A 45 -6.05 -15.60 7.47
N LEU A 46 -6.23 -14.78 8.52
CA LEU A 46 -6.79 -13.44 8.35
C LEU A 46 -5.77 -12.46 7.75
N VAL A 47 -6.19 -11.73 6.73
CA VAL A 47 -5.39 -10.71 6.03
C VAL A 47 -5.92 -9.33 6.37
N LEU A 48 -5.02 -8.40 6.70
CA LEU A 48 -5.39 -7.01 6.97
C LEU A 48 -5.06 -6.16 5.75
N LEU A 49 -6.09 -5.58 5.13
CA LEU A 49 -5.96 -4.66 4.01
C LEU A 49 -6.37 -3.26 4.46
N ILE A 50 -5.37 -2.40 4.66
CA ILE A 50 -5.55 -1.04 5.16
C ILE A 50 -5.80 -0.12 3.95
N LEU A 51 -6.92 0.59 3.96
CA LEU A 51 -7.34 1.48 2.89
C LEU A 51 -7.45 2.94 3.37
N ASP A 52 -7.38 3.89 2.46
CA ASP A 52 -7.73 5.26 2.77
C ASP A 52 -9.24 5.39 3.08
N GLY A 53 -9.60 6.42 3.85
CA GLY A 53 -10.99 6.67 4.25
C GLY A 53 -11.87 7.25 3.14
N HIS A 54 -11.45 7.23 1.87
CA HIS A 54 -12.19 7.91 0.82
C HIS A 54 -13.55 7.24 0.58
N SER A 55 -14.55 8.07 0.24
CA SER A 55 -15.97 7.67 0.18
C SER A 55 -16.27 6.52 -0.79
N THR A 56 -15.40 6.29 -1.77
CA THR A 56 -15.46 5.18 -2.73
C THR A 56 -15.15 3.82 -2.10
N HIS A 57 -14.32 3.78 -1.06
CA HIS A 57 -13.93 2.54 -0.36
C HIS A 57 -14.88 2.21 0.79
N THR A 58 -15.52 3.21 1.39
CA THR A 58 -16.34 3.04 2.59
C THR A 58 -17.79 2.64 2.31
N LYS A 59 -18.33 3.00 1.14
CA LYS A 59 -19.75 2.84 0.77
C LYS A 59 -20.10 1.55 0.02
N ASN A 60 -19.12 0.76 -0.44
CA ASN A 60 -19.39 -0.46 -1.20
C ASN A 60 -19.61 -1.67 -0.27
N LEU A 61 -20.88 -2.06 -0.07
CA LEU A 61 -21.24 -3.19 0.80
C LEU A 61 -20.76 -4.54 0.23
N GLU A 62 -20.83 -4.75 -1.09
CA GLU A 62 -20.42 -6.00 -1.72
C GLU A 62 -18.94 -6.32 -1.49
N VAL A 63 -18.09 -5.28 -1.50
CA VAL A 63 -16.66 -5.38 -1.20
C VAL A 63 -16.44 -5.78 0.26
N LYS A 64 -17.20 -5.20 1.19
CA LYS A 64 -17.08 -5.47 2.63
C LYS A 64 -17.53 -6.88 2.99
N ASP A 65 -18.64 -7.32 2.41
CA ASP A 65 -19.16 -8.67 2.66
C ASP A 65 -18.24 -9.73 2.07
N TYR A 66 -17.74 -9.53 0.84
CA TYR A 66 -16.77 -10.45 0.24
C TYR A 66 -15.45 -10.51 1.02
N ALA A 67 -14.93 -9.37 1.49
CA ALA A 67 -13.73 -9.36 2.33
C ALA A 67 -13.95 -10.19 3.60
N ARG A 68 -15.06 -9.94 4.31
CA ARG A 68 -15.42 -10.66 5.55
C ARG A 68 -15.53 -12.17 5.30
N ASP A 69 -16.21 -12.57 4.24
CA ASP A 69 -16.44 -13.98 3.94
C ASP A 69 -15.15 -14.74 3.58
N ASN A 70 -14.15 -14.03 3.04
CA ASN A 70 -12.86 -14.59 2.62
C ASN A 70 -11.72 -14.32 3.61
N GLY A 71 -12.02 -13.89 4.84
CA GLY A 71 -11.00 -13.68 5.88
C GLY A 71 -10.11 -12.45 5.66
N ALA A 72 -10.59 -11.44 4.94
CA ALA A 72 -9.94 -10.15 4.81
C ALA A 72 -10.64 -9.09 5.69
N SER A 73 -9.87 -8.36 6.49
CA SER A 73 -10.34 -7.22 7.29
C SER A 73 -9.94 -5.91 6.63
N LEU A 74 -10.89 -4.97 6.55
CA LEU A 74 -10.76 -3.68 5.86
C LEU A 74 -10.89 -2.50 6.83
N PRO A 75 -9.87 -2.21 7.66
CA PRO A 75 -9.81 -0.95 8.39
C PRO A 75 -9.55 0.22 7.43
N PHE A 76 -10.20 1.35 7.72
CA PHE A 76 -10.02 2.59 6.98
C PHE A 76 -9.25 3.59 7.83
N LEU A 77 -8.32 4.31 7.20
CA LEU A 77 -7.57 5.38 7.86
C LEU A 77 -8.48 6.61 8.11
N PRO A 78 -8.29 7.34 9.23
CA PRO A 78 -8.96 8.62 9.45
C PRO A 78 -8.70 9.60 8.30
N PRO A 79 -9.67 10.49 8.00
CA PRO A 79 -9.48 11.51 6.97
C PRO A 79 -8.27 12.40 7.29
N HIS A 80 -7.63 12.91 6.25
CA HIS A 80 -6.48 13.82 6.32
C HIS A 80 -5.21 13.28 7.03
N CYS A 81 -5.18 11.99 7.40
CA CYS A 81 -4.04 11.36 8.07
C CYS A 81 -3.13 10.54 7.14
N SER A 82 -3.38 10.50 5.82
CA SER A 82 -2.61 9.68 4.86
C SER A 82 -1.10 9.95 4.94
N HIS A 83 -0.71 11.21 5.06
CA HIS A 83 0.70 11.62 5.15
C HIS A 83 1.46 11.06 6.36
N LYS A 84 0.77 10.51 7.37
CA LYS A 84 1.36 9.85 8.55
C LYS A 84 1.08 8.36 8.59
N LEU A 85 -0.12 7.92 8.20
CA LEU A 85 -0.57 6.54 8.40
C LEU A 85 -0.52 5.67 7.15
N GLN A 86 -0.41 6.28 5.96
CA GLN A 86 -0.32 5.51 4.73
C GLN A 86 1.13 5.08 4.55
N ALA A 87 1.43 3.83 4.94
CA ALA A 87 2.75 3.21 4.87
C ALA A 87 3.44 3.41 3.50
N LEU A 88 2.64 3.42 2.44
CA LEU A 88 3.09 3.65 1.09
C LEU A 88 3.57 5.10 0.86
N ASP A 89 2.85 6.09 1.36
CA ASP A 89 3.19 7.51 1.21
C ASP A 89 4.42 7.87 2.05
N VAL A 90 4.50 7.34 3.27
CA VAL A 90 5.60 7.65 4.20
C VAL A 90 6.93 7.03 3.78
N SER A 91 6.92 5.85 3.13
CA SER A 91 8.16 5.10 2.86
C SER A 91 8.40 4.81 1.39
N PHE A 92 7.39 4.37 0.63
CA PHE A 92 7.59 3.90 -0.75
C PHE A 92 7.63 5.02 -1.79
N MET A 93 6.81 6.06 -1.63
CA MET A 93 6.79 7.18 -2.58
C MET A 93 8.10 7.99 -2.55
N LYS A 94 8.77 8.07 -1.40
CA LYS A 94 10.06 8.77 -1.21
C LYS A 94 11.17 8.26 -2.14
N PRO A 95 11.50 6.94 -2.21
CA PRO A 95 12.48 6.40 -3.13
C PRO A 95 11.97 6.25 -4.57
N LEU A 96 10.66 6.14 -4.79
CA LEU A 96 10.09 6.00 -6.13
C LEU A 96 10.37 7.21 -7.02
N SER A 97 10.17 8.43 -6.50
CA SER A 97 10.41 9.67 -7.24
C SER A 97 11.85 9.79 -7.79
N PRO A 98 12.92 9.65 -6.97
CA PRO A 98 14.29 9.72 -7.48
C PRO A 98 14.64 8.57 -8.41
N HIS A 99 14.23 7.32 -8.13
CA HIS A 99 14.49 6.18 -9.02
C HIS A 99 13.83 6.37 -10.38
N TYR A 100 12.59 6.86 -10.42
CA TYR A 100 11.91 7.19 -11.67
C TYR A 100 12.63 8.32 -12.42
N GLY A 101 13.09 9.33 -11.69
CA GLY A 101 13.93 10.40 -12.24
C GLY A 101 15.23 9.89 -12.87
N ASP A 102 15.86 8.88 -12.28
CA ASP A 102 17.07 8.25 -12.83
C ASP A 102 16.78 7.45 -14.12
N GLU A 103 15.70 6.68 -14.15
CA GLU A 103 15.25 5.98 -15.36
C GLU A 103 14.92 6.97 -16.48
N LEU A 104 14.26 8.08 -16.14
CA LEU A 104 14.00 9.17 -17.09
C LEU A 104 15.28 9.77 -17.66
N ARG A 105 16.27 10.09 -16.81
CA ARG A 105 17.57 10.63 -17.25
C ARG A 105 18.35 9.63 -18.10
N LYS A 106 18.29 8.34 -17.79
CA LYS A 106 18.88 7.27 -18.62
C LYS A 106 18.23 7.25 -20.00
N TRP A 107 16.90 7.28 -20.05
CA TRP A 107 16.16 7.26 -21.32
C TRP A 107 16.48 8.47 -22.20
N LEU A 108 16.49 9.68 -21.62
CA LEU A 108 16.79 10.92 -22.34
C LEU A 108 18.21 10.93 -22.93
N ARG A 109 19.21 10.39 -22.21
CA ARG A 109 20.59 10.27 -22.72
C ARG A 109 20.69 9.32 -23.91
N CYS A 110 19.92 8.23 -23.91
CA CYS A 110 19.90 7.27 -25.00
C CYS A 110 19.01 7.72 -26.18
N ASN A 111 18.20 8.77 -26.01
CA ASN A 111 17.23 9.25 -27.00
C ASN A 111 17.30 10.78 -27.16
N PRO A 112 18.43 11.33 -27.61
CA PRO A 112 18.57 12.77 -27.78
C PRO A 112 17.53 13.32 -28.76
N GLY A 113 16.87 14.42 -28.39
CA GLY A 113 15.87 15.09 -29.22
C GLY A 113 14.49 14.44 -29.25
N LYS A 114 14.27 13.32 -28.55
CA LYS A 114 12.94 12.69 -28.44
C LYS A 114 12.16 13.22 -27.23
N VAL A 115 10.86 13.37 -27.41
CA VAL A 115 9.92 13.74 -26.34
C VAL A 115 9.39 12.48 -25.66
N LEU A 116 9.30 12.51 -24.33
CA LEU A 116 8.68 11.43 -23.57
C LEU A 116 7.16 11.42 -23.81
N THR A 117 6.62 10.27 -24.19
CA THR A 117 5.16 10.06 -24.34
C THR A 117 4.65 9.12 -23.25
N VAL A 118 3.32 9.02 -23.12
CA VAL A 118 2.67 8.11 -22.17
C VAL A 118 3.09 6.65 -22.35
N PHE A 119 3.49 6.24 -23.56
CA PHE A 119 3.94 4.87 -23.83
C PHE A 119 5.25 4.53 -23.14
N GLN A 120 6.13 5.51 -22.90
CA GLN A 120 7.39 5.26 -22.20
C GLN A 120 7.22 5.28 -20.68
N ILE A 121 6.17 5.94 -20.15
CA ILE A 121 5.95 6.04 -18.71
C ILE A 121 5.91 4.65 -18.06
N SER A 122 5.11 3.73 -18.60
CA SER A 122 5.01 2.37 -18.06
C SER A 122 6.34 1.59 -18.12
N THR A 123 7.10 1.79 -19.20
CA THR A 123 8.40 1.14 -19.40
C THR A 123 9.45 1.65 -18.41
N LEU A 124 9.43 2.94 -18.08
CA LEU A 124 10.34 3.54 -17.11
C LEU A 124 9.90 3.31 -15.66
N PHE A 125 8.59 3.22 -15.44
CA PHE A 125 8.02 3.00 -14.12
C PHE A 125 8.36 1.61 -13.57
N GLY A 126 8.31 0.56 -14.41
CA GLY A 126 8.58 -0.81 -13.97
C GLY A 126 9.93 -0.99 -13.25
N PRO A 127 11.06 -0.61 -13.86
CA PRO A 127 12.38 -0.68 -13.22
C PRO A 127 12.46 0.17 -11.95
N ALA A 128 11.94 1.41 -11.98
CA ALA A 128 11.92 2.29 -10.81
C ALA A 128 11.08 1.72 -9.66
N PHE A 129 9.95 1.09 -9.97
CA PHE A 129 9.09 0.41 -9.01
C PHE A 129 9.82 -0.76 -8.36
N ILE A 130 10.44 -1.65 -9.14
CA ILE A 130 11.18 -2.82 -8.63
C ILE A 130 12.32 -2.36 -7.70
N GLN A 131 13.02 -1.29 -8.06
CA GLN A 131 14.10 -0.74 -7.24
C GLN A 131 13.58 -0.14 -5.92
N SER A 132 12.40 0.46 -5.94
CA SER A 132 11.79 1.12 -4.78
C SER A 132 11.06 0.15 -3.86
N ALA A 133 10.49 -0.93 -4.41
CA ALA A 133 9.69 -1.95 -3.76
C ALA A 133 10.55 -2.96 -3.00
N SER A 134 11.46 -2.48 -2.16
CA SER A 134 12.31 -3.31 -1.31
C SER A 134 11.58 -3.75 -0.04
N THR A 135 12.01 -4.87 0.53
CA THR A 135 11.50 -5.33 1.84
C THR A 135 11.75 -4.31 2.96
N ASN A 136 12.88 -3.61 2.91
CA ASN A 136 13.21 -2.57 3.89
C ASN A 136 12.24 -1.39 3.78
N THR A 137 11.90 -0.97 2.56
CA THR A 137 10.89 0.07 2.31
C THR A 137 9.55 -0.32 2.92
N ALA A 138 9.13 -1.58 2.74
CA ALA A 138 7.88 -2.07 3.31
C ALA A 138 7.91 -2.08 4.84
N ILE A 139 8.93 -2.69 5.46
CA ILE A 139 9.06 -2.78 6.93
C ILE A 139 9.11 -1.37 7.55
N GLN A 140 9.90 -0.47 6.97
CA GLN A 140 10.03 0.89 7.48
C GLN A 140 8.73 1.67 7.30
N GLY A 141 7.98 1.45 6.22
CA GLY A 141 6.67 2.06 6.00
C GLY A 141 5.65 1.68 7.08
N PHE A 142 5.57 0.40 7.43
CA PHE A 142 4.67 -0.05 8.51
C PHE A 142 5.10 0.49 9.88
N LYS A 143 6.41 0.63 10.11
CA LYS A 143 6.96 1.17 11.35
C LYS A 143 6.70 2.67 11.48
N GLU A 144 6.97 3.45 10.44
CA GLU A 144 6.74 4.90 10.40
C GLU A 144 5.25 5.24 10.46
N ALA A 145 4.40 4.41 9.88
CA ALA A 145 2.95 4.54 10.00
C ALA A 145 2.40 4.10 11.37
N GLY A 146 3.23 3.49 12.23
CA GLY A 146 2.80 3.02 13.56
C GLY A 146 1.82 1.85 13.50
N ILE A 147 1.77 1.16 12.35
CA ILE A 147 0.96 -0.03 12.14
C ILE A 147 1.69 -1.23 12.76
N TRP A 148 3.00 -1.34 12.52
CA TRP A 148 3.81 -2.42 13.08
C TRP A 148 5.28 -2.00 13.34
N PRO A 149 5.75 -2.02 14.61
CA PRO A 149 4.97 -2.23 15.83
C PRO A 149 3.87 -1.19 16.01
N THR A 150 2.78 -1.55 16.67
CA THR A 150 1.65 -0.63 16.88
C THR A 150 2.07 0.54 17.77
N ASN A 151 1.90 1.76 17.28
CA ASN A 151 2.20 2.99 18.02
C ASN A 151 1.05 4.00 17.89
N PRO A 152 0.10 4.02 18.85
CA PRO A 152 -1.02 4.95 18.84
C PRO A 152 -0.61 6.43 18.94
N ALA A 153 0.58 6.73 19.49
CA ALA A 153 1.05 8.09 19.70
C ALA A 153 1.57 8.78 18.42
N ILE A 154 1.51 8.12 17.25
CA ILE A 154 1.90 8.73 15.97
C ILE A 154 0.94 9.81 15.52
N ILE A 155 -0.34 9.69 15.89
CA ILE A 155 -1.35 10.70 15.64
C ILE A 155 -1.65 11.39 16.97
N SER A 156 -1.59 12.71 16.97
CA SER A 156 -1.99 13.56 18.09
C SER A 156 -3.38 14.13 17.84
N ASP A 157 -4.09 14.54 18.90
CA ASP A 157 -5.41 15.18 18.78
C ASP A 157 -5.37 16.42 17.85
N SER A 158 -4.23 17.12 17.80
CA SER A 158 -4.02 18.24 16.88
C SER A 158 -4.00 17.87 15.39
N ASP A 159 -3.69 16.62 15.06
CA ASP A 159 -3.69 16.12 13.68
C ASP A 159 -5.10 15.86 13.14
N PHE A 160 -6.11 15.79 14.02
CA PHE A 160 -7.52 15.65 13.66
C PHE A 160 -8.22 17.00 13.44
N LEU A 161 -7.64 18.11 13.93
CA LEU A 161 -8.21 19.47 13.79
C LEU A 161 -8.55 19.90 12.35
N PRO A 162 -7.80 19.50 11.29
CA PRO A 162 -8.17 19.84 9.92
C PRO A 162 -9.49 19.19 9.45
N ALA A 163 -9.95 18.13 10.12
CA ALA A 163 -11.18 17.42 9.78
C ALA A 163 -12.44 18.08 10.36
N ASP A 164 -12.32 18.88 11.42
CA ASP A 164 -13.46 19.50 12.13
C ASP A 164 -13.90 20.85 11.53
N LEU A 165 -13.19 21.36 10.52
CA LEU A 165 -13.43 22.66 9.88
C LEU A 165 -14.10 22.57 8.50
N GLN A 166 -14.69 21.42 8.13
CA GLN A 166 -15.36 21.21 6.84
C GLN A 166 -16.88 21.01 6.96
#